data_AF-X1C880-F1
#
_entry.id   AF-X1C880-F1
#
_cell.length_a   1.000
_cell.length_b   1.000
_cell.length_c   1.000
_cell.angle_alpha   90.00
_cell.angle_beta   90.00
_cell.angle_gamma   90.00
#
_symmetry.space_group_name_H-M   'P 1'
#
loop_
_entity.id
_entity.type
_entity.pdbx_description
1 polymer ?
#
loop_
_entity_poly.entity_id
_entity_poly.type
_entity_poly.pdbx_seq_one_letter_code
_entity_poly.pdbx_strand_id
1 'polypeptide(L)' 'MTLTCPYCKKKFHKGKTNEFGRMSKHIWREHADKQRAKIKRGQRAKAKQLDEELQYTDDMLVQSLINAGIPLSAP' A
#
# COMPACT_ATOMS: atom_id res chain seq x y z
N MET A 1 -29.00 1.26 9.65
CA MET A 1 -27.80 1.69 8.91
C MET A 1 -27.81 1.06 7.53
N THR A 2 -27.65 1.84 6.47
CA THR A 2 -27.56 1.35 5.09
C THR A 2 -26.16 1.58 4.57
N LEU A 3 -25.48 0.52 4.16
CA LEU A 3 -24.16 0.64 3.56
C LEU A 3 -24.31 1.09 2.12
N THR A 4 -23.43 1.98 1.69
CA THR A 4 -23.47 2.51 0.32
C THR A 4 -22.12 2.26 -0.32
N CYS A 5 -22.12 1.69 -1.54
CA CYS A 5 -20.89 1.51 -2.29
C CYS A 5 -20.23 2.88 -2.53
N PRO A 6 -18.94 3.06 -2.19
CA PRO A 6 -18.28 4.36 -2.34
C PRO A 6 -18.15 4.80 -3.80
N TYR A 7 -18.14 3.85 -4.75
CA TYR A 7 -17.90 4.09 -6.17
C TYR A 7 -19.19 4.34 -6.96
N CYS A 8 -20.15 3.40 -6.94
CA CYS A 8 -21.39 3.51 -7.72
C CYS A 8 -22.62 3.94 -6.91
N LYS A 9 -22.46 4.21 -5.61
CA LYS A 9 -23.53 4.63 -4.69
C LYS A 9 -24.70 3.65 -4.56
N LYS A 10 -24.52 2.39 -4.99
CA LYS A 10 -25.49 1.31 -4.75
C LYS A 10 -25.67 1.09 -3.24
N LYS A 11 -26.93 1.05 -2.79
CA LYS A 11 -27.29 0.85 -1.38
C LYS A 11 -27.41 -0.64 -1.06
N PHE A 12 -26.89 -1.03 0.09
CA PHE A 12 -26.94 -2.37 0.66
C PHE A 12 -27.70 -2.28 1.97
N HIS A 13 -28.92 -2.82 1.95
CA HIS A 13 -29.80 -2.88 3.11
C HIS A 13 -29.53 -4.16 3.90
N LYS A 14 -29.80 -4.11 5.20
CA LYS A 14 -29.77 -5.29 6.07
C LYS A 14 -30.72 -6.35 5.51
N GLY A 15 -30.23 -7.58 5.37
CA GLY A 15 -30.97 -8.71 4.82
C GLY A 15 -30.50 -10.01 5.45
N LYS A 16 -30.84 -11.17 4.86
CA LYS A 16 -30.43 -12.49 5.39
C LYS A 16 -28.90 -12.64 5.54
N THR A 17 -28.13 -12.02 4.66
CA THR A 17 -26.67 -12.05 4.69
C THR A 17 -26.10 -10.67 5.03
N ASN A 18 -24.93 -10.65 5.67
CA ASN A 18 -24.27 -9.42 6.10
C ASN A 18 -24.13 -8.41 4.95
N GLU A 19 -24.63 -7.19 5.14
CA GLU A 19 -24.52 -6.07 4.21
C GLU A 19 -23.07 -5.74 3.83
N PHE A 20 -22.11 -5.85 4.77
CA PHE A 20 -20.69 -5.62 4.50
C PHE A 20 -20.13 -6.66 3.54
N GLY A 21 -20.48 -7.94 3.74
CA GLY A 21 -20.02 -9.02 2.87
C GLY A 21 -20.54 -8.86 1.44
N ARG A 22 -21.81 -8.45 1.29
CA ARG A 22 -22.41 -8.17 -0.02
C ARG A 22 -21.78 -6.95 -0.69
N MET A 23 -21.58 -5.86 0.06
CA MET A 23 -20.90 -4.67 -0.45
C MET A 23 -19.47 -4.99 -0.89
N SER A 24 -18.72 -5.76 -0.08
CA SER A 24 -17.35 -6.18 -0.41
C SER A 24 -17.33 -6.99 -1.71
N LYS A 25 -18.16 -8.04 -1.81
CA LYS A 25 -18.26 -8.85 -3.05
C LYS A 25 -18.64 -8.01 -4.27
N HIS A 26 -19.55 -7.06 -4.11
CA HIS A 26 -19.92 -6.14 -5.18
C HIS A 26 -18.74 -5.27 -5.63
N ILE A 27 -17.98 -4.70 -4.70
CA ILE A 27 -16.80 -3.90 -5.03
C ILE A 27 -15.74 -4.74 -5.77
N TRP A 28 -15.52 -5.98 -5.34
CA TRP A 28 -14.57 -6.88 -5.99
C TRP A 28 -14.99 -7.29 -7.41
N ARG A 29 -16.30 -7.43 -7.67
CA ARG A 29 -16.82 -7.80 -9.00
C ARG A 29 -16.96 -6.60 -9.94
N GLU A 30 -17.67 -5.56 -9.51
CA GLU A 30 -18.04 -4.42 -10.36
C GLU A 30 -16.98 -3.31 -10.40
N HIS A 31 -16.07 -3.29 -9.42
CA HIS A 31 -15.02 -2.27 -9.30
C HIS A 31 -13.63 -2.93 -9.19
N ALA A 32 -13.42 -4.03 -9.91
CA ALA A 32 -12.18 -4.79 -9.93
C ALA A 32 -10.96 -3.90 -10.27
N ASP A 33 -11.10 -2.98 -11.22
CA ASP A 33 -10.02 -2.07 -11.63
C ASP A 33 -9.60 -1.13 -10.50
N LYS A 34 -10.56 -0.65 -9.70
CA LYS A 34 -10.27 0.19 -8.52
C LYS A 34 -9.53 -0.61 -7.46
N GLN A 35 -9.85 -1.90 -7.28
CA GLN A 35 -9.12 -2.77 -6.36
C GLN A 35 -7.70 -3.05 -6.84
N ARG A 36 -7.53 -3.37 -8.13
CA ARG A 36 -6.20 -3.56 -8.75
C ARG A 36 -5.33 -2.32 -8.58
N ALA A 37 -5.88 -1.13 -8.85
CA ALA A 37 -5.18 0.13 -8.65
C ALA A 37 -4.78 0.37 -7.19
N LYS A 38 -5.67 0.05 -6.23
CA LYS A 38 -5.38 0.17 -4.80
C LYS A 38 -4.26 -0.77 -4.36
N ILE A 39 -4.26 -2.02 -4.83
CA ILE A 39 -3.20 -3.00 -4.56
C ILE A 39 -1.86 -2.50 -5.11
N LYS A 40 -1.82 -2.09 -6.39
CA LYS A 40 -0.60 -1.58 -7.03
C LYS A 40 -0.04 -0.35 -6.31
N ARG A 41 -0.92 0.57 -5.85
CA ARG A 41 -0.51 1.72 -5.05
C ARG A 41 0.11 1.29 -3.71
N GLY A 42 -0.48 0.31 -3.03
CA GLY A 42 0.06 -0.24 -1.79
C GLY A 42 1.45 -0.88 -1.98
N GLN A 43 1.64 -1.63 -3.07
CA GLN A 43 2.94 -2.22 -3.41
C GLN A 43 4.01 -1.14 -3.66
N ARG A 44 3.67 -0.09 -4.42
CA ARG A 44 4.59 1.04 -4.66
C ARG A 44 4.96 1.80 -3.39
N ALA A 45 4.01 2.00 -2.48
CA ALA A 45 4.28 2.65 -1.20
C ALA A 45 5.26 1.83 -0.35
N LYS A 46 5.11 0.49 -0.32
CA LYS A 46 6.07 -0.40 0.35
C LYS A 46 7.45 -0.35 -0.28
N ALA A 47 7.54 -0.32 -1.62
CA ALA A 47 8.83 -0.19 -2.31
C ALA A 47 9.52 1.13 -1.95
N LYS A 48 8.79 2.25 -1.95
CA LYS A 48 9.32 3.56 -1.56
C LYS A 48 9.83 3.57 -0.12
N GLN A 49 9.09 2.96 0.80
CA GLN A 49 9.51 2.83 2.19
C GLN A 49 10.81 2.01 2.31
N LEU A 50 10.90 0.89 1.58
CA LEU A 50 12.11 0.06 1.58
C LEU A 50 13.31 0.80 0.99
N ASP A 51 13.11 1.56 -0.09
CA ASP A 51 14.19 2.37 -0.70
C ASP A 51 14.69 3.46 0.27
N GLU A 52 13.78 4.11 1.01
CA GLU A 52 14.13 5.11 2.04
C GLU A 52 14.91 4.48 3.20
N GLU A 53 14.49 3.30 3.68
CA GLU A 53 15.20 2.55 4.72
C GLU A 53 16.58 2.08 4.24
N LEU A 54 16.71 1.64 2.99
CA LEU A 54 17.98 1.22 2.40
C LEU A 54 18.95 2.40 2.29
N GLN A 55 18.47 3.54 1.78
CA GLN A 55 19.29 4.76 1.66
C GLN A 55 19.77 5.25 3.03
N TYR A 56 18.91 5.23 4.05
CA TYR A 56 19.31 5.57 5.41
C TYR A 56 20.40 4.63 5.94
N THR A 57 20.29 3.33 5.64
CA THR A 57 21.27 2.33 6.07
C THR A 57 22.61 2.54 5.36
N ASP A 58 22.58 2.84 4.06
CA ASP A 58 23.78 3.17 3.26
C ASP A 58 24.48 4.42 3.81
N ASP A 59 23.73 5.49 4.10
CA ASP A 59 24.26 6.72 4.69
C ASP A 59 24.92 6.45 6.06
N MET A 60 24.31 5.58 6.88
CA MET A 60 24.85 5.20 8.18
C MET A 60 26.16 4.40 8.07
N LEU A 61 26.25 3.50 7.08
CA LEU A 61 27.45 2.72 6.79
C LEU A 61 28.57 3.62 6.27
N VAL A 62 28.28 4.51 5.32
CA VAL A 62 29.22 5.50 4.80
C VAL A 62 29.78 6.36 5.94
N GLN A 63 28.91 6.87 6.81
CA GLN A 63 29.34 7.68 7.95
C GLN A 63 30.24 6.88 8.91
N SER A 64 29.92 5.61 9.16
CA SER A 64 30.73 4.73 10.01
C SER A 64 32.10 4.44 9.42
N LEU A 65 32.19 4.25 8.09
CA LEU A 65 33.46 4.02 7.38
C LEU A 65 34.33 5.26 7.36
N ILE A 66 33.75 6.44 7.14
CA ILE A 66 34.44 7.75 7.25
C ILE A 66 35.00 7.93 8.67
N ASN A 67 34.18 7.67 9.70
CA ASN A 67 34.59 7.79 11.09
C ASN A 67 35.72 6.81 11.46
N ALA A 68 35.74 5.63 10.84
CA ALA A 68 36.80 4.63 11.01
C ALA A 68 38.08 4.95 10.20
N GLY A 69 38.09 6.04 9.42
CA GLY A 69 39.23 6.44 8.58
C GLY A 69 39.46 5.52 7.37
N ILE A 70 38.44 4.73 6.97
CA ILE A 70 38.52 3.84 5.83
C ILE A 70 38.24 4.65 4.55
N PRO A 71 39.18 4.73 3.61
CA PRO A 71 38.96 5.46 2.37
C PRO A 71 37.88 4.78 1.52
N LEU A 72 36.83 5.53 1.17
CA LEU A 72 35.78 5.07 0.27
C LEU A 72 36.23 5.31 -1.17
N SER A 73 36.59 4.24 -1.88
CA SER A 73 36.73 4.27 -3.35
C SER A 73 35.38 3.93 -3.97
N ALA A 74 34.77 4.86 -4.69
CA ALA A 74 33.65 4.52 -5.57
C ALA A 74 34.17 3.59 -6.68
N PRO A 75 33.40 2.55 -7.09
CA PRO A 75 33.72 1.77 -8.28
C PRO A 75 33.60 2.60 -9.57
#